data_AF-A0A438J4U0-F1
#
_entry.id   AF-A0A438J4U0-F1
#
_cell.length_a   1.000
_cell.length_b   1.000
_cell.length_c   1.000
_cell.angle_alpha   90.00
_cell.angle_beta   90.00
_cell.angle_gamma   90.00
#
_symmetry.space_group_name_H-M   'P 1'
#
loop_
_entity.id
_entity.type
_entity.pdbx_description
1 polymer ?
#
loop_
_entity_poly.entity_id
_entity_poly.type
_entity_poly.pdbx_seq_one_letter_code
_entity_poly.pdbx_strand_id
1 'polypeptide(L)'
;MDSVKRSAVTPSKSRLARTFAKVLHLRMVTGVAPVDGIQKIKAPESSKDDQDAGSWSRSQSYDDNDEKLRNTAELEAHLAQLFASISSVKSAYAQLQYAQSPYDSNGIQSADQIVVSELKNLSELKRCYLKKQFDPSPGRTLCLAEIQEQKSLLKTYEIMRKKLECQMKLKDSEITFLREKLEDCHKQNKSLEKRLNPSAHLSVLDNLHLSGISPSHFITVLQHTVKSIRSFVRLMINEMESSGWDINAAAAAIQPSVVFLKATHRCLAFESFVCREMFDSFHFPNFSLPNESLPEQNQWQRFFFERFIKLKSTRVKEYLAQKPKSTFGKFCRAKYLKLVHPKMESSFFGNLSQRSIVNSGKFPDTPSSPHSQKWRSGFGSCIAWPFHSTLRPKSSKSTRAAPSLKSTWKALSMNHLPPQTAHRKPTHEWHSL
;
A
#
# COMPACT_ATOMS: atom_id res chain seq x y z
N MET A 1 -41.17 0.70 -19.36
CA MET A 1 -41.27 0.17 -20.74
C MET A 1 -41.21 -1.34 -20.64
N ASP A 2 -42.33 -1.95 -20.97
CA ASP A 2 -42.65 -3.36 -20.79
C ASP A 2 -41.80 -4.30 -21.63
N SER A 3 -41.49 -5.46 -21.05
CA SER A 3 -40.79 -6.56 -21.71
C SER A 3 -41.77 -7.31 -22.61
N VAL A 4 -41.68 -7.08 -23.92
CA VAL A 4 -42.51 -7.78 -24.93
C VAL A 4 -41.86 -9.12 -25.29
N LYS A 5 -42.55 -10.21 -24.95
CA LYS A 5 -42.23 -11.60 -25.33
C LYS A 5 -42.22 -11.74 -26.86
N ARG A 6 -41.11 -12.25 -27.41
CA ARG A 6 -41.03 -12.70 -28.81
C ARG A 6 -41.68 -14.08 -28.96
N SER A 7 -42.70 -14.16 -29.81
CA SER A 7 -43.35 -15.40 -30.25
C SER A 7 -42.37 -16.28 -31.04
N ALA A 8 -42.33 -17.58 -30.70
CA ALA A 8 -41.52 -18.59 -31.38
C ALA A 8 -42.27 -19.09 -32.61
N VAL A 9 -41.80 -18.70 -33.80
CA VAL A 9 -42.19 -19.32 -35.08
C VAL A 9 -41.17 -20.41 -35.39
N THR A 10 -41.60 -21.66 -35.45
CA THR A 10 -40.78 -22.80 -35.87
C THR A 10 -40.67 -22.84 -37.41
N PRO A 11 -39.46 -22.83 -38.00
CA PRO A 11 -39.31 -23.10 -39.43
C PRO A 11 -39.22 -24.60 -39.68
N SER A 12 -39.91 -25.07 -40.72
CA SER A 12 -39.91 -26.47 -41.16
C SER A 12 -38.50 -26.91 -41.56
N LYS A 13 -38.12 -28.11 -41.10
CA LYS A 13 -36.77 -28.68 -41.25
C LYS A 13 -36.51 -29.08 -42.71
N SER A 14 -35.81 -28.25 -43.48
CA SER A 14 -35.37 -28.60 -44.84
C SER A 14 -34.27 -29.68 -44.81
N ARG A 15 -34.29 -30.61 -45.77
CA ARG A 15 -33.31 -31.69 -45.92
C ARG A 15 -31.86 -31.18 -45.98
N LEU A 16 -31.65 -29.97 -46.51
CA LEU A 16 -30.35 -29.31 -46.59
C LEU A 16 -29.72 -29.04 -45.22
N ALA A 17 -30.50 -28.56 -44.24
CA ALA A 17 -30.00 -28.33 -42.88
C ALA A 17 -29.49 -29.62 -42.23
N ARG A 18 -30.09 -30.78 -42.58
CA ARG A 18 -29.68 -32.09 -42.07
C ARG A 18 -28.38 -32.58 -42.71
N THR A 19 -28.11 -32.23 -43.95
CA THR A 19 -26.85 -32.55 -44.65
C THR A 19 -25.70 -31.70 -44.11
N PHE A 20 -25.92 -30.40 -43.92
CA PHE A 20 -24.92 -29.51 -43.33
C PHE A 20 -24.58 -29.88 -41.86
N ALA A 21 -25.57 -30.28 -41.06
CA ALA A 21 -25.33 -30.75 -39.69
C ALA A 21 -24.50 -32.04 -39.64
N LYS A 22 -24.67 -32.95 -40.61
CA LYS A 22 -23.87 -34.18 -40.70
C LYS A 22 -22.42 -33.91 -41.08
N VAL A 23 -22.17 -32.98 -42.00
CA VAL A 23 -20.81 -32.59 -42.41
C VAL A 23 -20.08 -31.87 -41.26
N LEU A 24 -20.78 -31.04 -40.49
CA LEU A 24 -20.19 -30.37 -39.31
C LEU A 24 -19.89 -31.36 -38.17
N HIS A 25 -20.74 -32.37 -37.95
CA HIS A 25 -20.45 -33.39 -36.93
C HIS A 25 -19.28 -34.30 -37.31
N LEU A 26 -19.07 -34.61 -38.59
CA LEU A 26 -17.89 -35.37 -39.04
C LEU A 26 -16.59 -34.60 -38.79
N ARG A 27 -16.61 -33.26 -38.88
CA ARG A 27 -15.44 -32.40 -38.62
C ARG A 27 -15.10 -32.24 -37.14
N MET A 28 -16.02 -32.58 -36.23
CA MET A 28 -15.80 -32.50 -34.77
C MET A 28 -15.15 -33.77 -34.20
N VAL A 29 -15.10 -34.86 -34.98
CA VAL A 29 -14.61 -36.18 -34.53
C VAL A 29 -13.09 -36.37 -34.71
N THR A 30 -12.40 -35.46 -35.39
CA THR A 30 -10.94 -35.52 -35.62
C THR A 30 -10.09 -34.58 -34.74
N GLY A 31 -10.63 -34.10 -33.62
CA GLY A 31 -9.90 -33.28 -32.64
C GLY A 31 -9.79 -33.97 -31.28
N VAL A 32 -8.57 -34.05 -30.75
CA VAL A 32 -8.15 -34.66 -29.48
C VAL A 32 -9.06 -34.29 -28.29
N ALA A 33 -9.37 -35.32 -27.48
CA ALA A 33 -10.25 -35.31 -26.30
C ALA A 33 -9.85 -34.33 -25.17
N PRO A 34 -10.79 -34.09 -24.24
CA PRO A 34 -10.46 -34.38 -22.85
C PRO A 34 -11.43 -35.38 -22.22
N VAL A 35 -10.84 -36.18 -21.34
CA VAL A 35 -11.42 -37.19 -20.45
C VAL A 35 -12.47 -36.56 -19.53
N ASP A 36 -13.73 -37.05 -19.55
CA ASP A 36 -14.37 -37.68 -18.38
C ASP A 36 -15.77 -38.25 -18.71
N GLY A 37 -16.15 -39.34 -18.04
CA GLY A 37 -17.55 -39.73 -17.83
C GLY A 37 -18.21 -40.69 -18.84
N ILE A 38 -18.04 -42.00 -18.62
CA ILE A 38 -18.81 -43.10 -19.23
C ILE A 38 -20.26 -43.09 -18.72
N GLN A 39 -21.26 -43.07 -19.61
CA GLN A 39 -22.58 -43.69 -19.37
C GLN A 39 -23.20 -44.26 -20.67
N LYS A 40 -23.56 -45.55 -20.59
CA LYS A 40 -24.29 -46.42 -21.54
C LYS A 40 -25.58 -45.82 -22.10
N ILE A 41 -25.98 -46.24 -23.32
CA ILE A 41 -27.32 -46.75 -23.75
C ILE A 41 -27.20 -47.21 -25.23
N LYS A 42 -27.06 -48.53 -25.50
CA LYS A 42 -28.07 -49.48 -26.07
C LYS A 42 -28.57 -49.18 -27.50
N ALA A 43 -28.11 -49.99 -28.46
CA ALA A 43 -28.72 -50.22 -29.77
C ALA A 43 -29.73 -51.38 -29.69
N PRO A 44 -30.77 -51.42 -30.56
CA PRO A 44 -31.50 -52.66 -30.83
C PRO A 44 -31.06 -53.27 -32.17
N GLU A 45 -30.74 -54.56 -32.11
CA GLU A 45 -30.72 -55.48 -33.25
C GLU A 45 -32.14 -55.75 -33.75
N SER A 46 -32.29 -55.92 -35.06
CA SER A 46 -33.21 -56.91 -35.63
C SER A 46 -32.76 -57.28 -37.04
N SER A 47 -32.32 -58.52 -37.17
CA SER A 47 -32.07 -59.24 -38.42
C SER A 47 -33.39 -59.59 -39.12
N LYS A 48 -33.36 -59.65 -40.45
CA LYS A 48 -34.05 -60.65 -41.29
C LYS A 48 -33.51 -60.58 -42.72
N ASP A 49 -32.89 -61.69 -43.12
CA ASP A 49 -32.61 -62.06 -44.51
C ASP A 49 -33.91 -62.29 -45.27
N ASP A 50 -33.87 -62.06 -46.58
CA ASP A 50 -34.27 -63.06 -47.60
C ASP A 50 -33.69 -62.65 -48.95
N GLN A 51 -32.98 -63.58 -49.58
CA GLN A 51 -32.51 -63.53 -50.96
C GLN A 51 -33.59 -64.13 -51.86
N ASP A 52 -33.83 -63.53 -53.02
CA ASP A 52 -34.25 -64.33 -54.18
C ASP A 52 -33.68 -63.78 -55.49
N ALA A 53 -33.31 -64.71 -56.36
CA ALA A 53 -32.56 -64.51 -57.58
C ALA A 53 -33.48 -64.27 -58.78
N GLY A 54 -33.10 -63.36 -59.67
CA GLY A 54 -33.81 -63.11 -60.92
C GLY A 54 -32.91 -62.47 -61.98
N SER A 55 -32.48 -63.29 -62.93
CA SER A 55 -31.80 -62.90 -64.17
C SER A 55 -32.63 -61.91 -64.99
N TRP A 56 -32.05 -60.77 -65.39
CA TRP A 56 -32.35 -60.13 -66.67
C TRP A 56 -31.27 -59.14 -67.12
N SER A 57 -30.85 -59.32 -68.36
CA SER A 57 -29.91 -58.52 -69.13
C SER A 57 -30.29 -57.03 -69.20
N ARG A 58 -29.37 -56.13 -68.80
CA ARG A 58 -29.23 -54.81 -69.44
C ARG A 58 -27.86 -54.18 -69.11
N SER A 59 -26.86 -54.54 -69.91
CA SER A 59 -25.61 -53.78 -70.01
C SER A 59 -25.91 -52.38 -70.55
N GLN A 60 -26.19 -51.42 -69.67
CA GLN A 60 -26.26 -49.98 -70.00
C GLN A 60 -26.27 -49.03 -68.77
N SER A 61 -26.16 -49.55 -67.54
CA SER A 61 -26.32 -48.74 -66.30
C SER A 61 -25.01 -48.42 -65.56
N TYR A 62 -23.87 -49.01 -65.93
CA TYR A 62 -22.61 -48.79 -65.22
C TYR A 62 -21.88 -47.51 -65.65
N ASP A 63 -22.05 -47.09 -66.90
CA ASP A 63 -21.31 -45.96 -67.50
C ASP A 63 -21.83 -44.58 -67.00
N ASP A 64 -23.16 -44.40 -66.92
CA ASP A 64 -23.80 -43.16 -66.45
C ASP A 64 -23.53 -42.88 -64.95
N ASN A 65 -23.36 -43.94 -64.15
CA ASN A 65 -23.03 -43.82 -62.74
C ASN A 65 -21.55 -43.44 -62.54
N ASP A 66 -20.65 -43.98 -63.38
CA ASP A 66 -19.21 -43.70 -63.33
C ASP A 66 -18.91 -42.26 -63.83
N GLU A 67 -19.60 -41.80 -64.88
CA GLU A 67 -19.51 -40.41 -65.36
C GLU A 67 -20.02 -39.40 -64.31
N LYS A 68 -21.12 -39.72 -63.63
CA LYS A 68 -21.65 -38.89 -62.54
C LYS A 68 -20.72 -38.83 -61.34
N LEU A 69 -20.09 -39.95 -60.98
CA LEU A 69 -19.09 -40.01 -59.90
C LEU A 69 -17.83 -39.19 -60.24
N ARG A 70 -17.33 -39.27 -61.49
CA ARG A 70 -16.20 -38.46 -61.96
C ARG A 70 -16.50 -36.97 -61.94
N ASN A 71 -17.65 -36.56 -62.47
CA ASN A 71 -18.11 -35.17 -62.42
C ASN A 71 -18.23 -34.65 -60.98
N THR A 72 -18.65 -35.50 -60.04
CA THR A 72 -18.74 -35.14 -58.62
C THR A 72 -17.36 -34.98 -57.99
N ALA A 73 -16.42 -35.90 -58.25
CA ALA A 73 -15.06 -35.82 -57.75
C ALA A 73 -14.29 -34.60 -58.32
N GLU A 74 -14.47 -34.30 -59.60
CA GLU A 74 -13.93 -33.11 -60.27
C GLU A 74 -14.45 -31.82 -59.62
N LEU A 75 -15.76 -31.76 -59.35
CA LEU A 75 -16.37 -30.62 -58.67
C LEU A 75 -15.86 -30.45 -57.23
N GLU A 76 -15.72 -31.55 -56.49
CA GLU A 76 -15.16 -31.54 -55.13
C GLU A 76 -13.72 -31.04 -55.11
N ALA A 77 -12.89 -31.49 -56.06
CA ALA A 77 -11.52 -31.02 -56.21
C ALA A 77 -11.46 -29.51 -56.55
N HIS A 78 -12.36 -29.04 -57.43
CA HIS A 78 -12.48 -27.62 -57.79
C HIS A 78 -12.91 -26.75 -56.59
N LEU A 79 -13.86 -27.26 -55.79
CA LEU A 79 -14.32 -26.62 -54.56
C LEU A 79 -13.20 -26.54 -53.51
N ALA A 80 -12.39 -27.61 -53.39
CA ALA A 80 -11.24 -27.62 -52.50
C ALA A 80 -10.21 -26.54 -52.89
N GLN A 81 -9.89 -26.39 -54.18
CA GLN A 81 -9.01 -25.31 -54.67
C GLN A 81 -9.55 -23.92 -54.36
N LEU A 82 -10.87 -23.72 -54.49
CA LEU A 82 -11.53 -22.47 -54.13
C LEU A 82 -11.32 -22.15 -52.64
N PHE A 83 -11.58 -23.11 -51.75
CA PHE A 83 -11.37 -22.91 -50.31
C PHE A 83 -9.90 -22.69 -49.95
N ALA A 84 -8.97 -23.41 -50.58
CA ALA A 84 -7.54 -23.22 -50.38
C ALA A 84 -7.09 -21.80 -50.78
N SER A 85 -7.61 -21.27 -51.90
CA SER A 85 -7.31 -19.91 -52.37
C SER A 85 -7.90 -18.85 -51.43
N ILE A 86 -9.16 -19.02 -51.00
CA ILE A 86 -9.80 -18.12 -50.01
C ILE A 86 -9.01 -18.13 -48.68
N SER A 87 -8.58 -19.30 -48.22
CA SER A 87 -7.76 -19.43 -47.01
C SER A 87 -6.40 -18.75 -47.17
N SER A 88 -5.80 -18.82 -48.37
CA SER A 88 -4.55 -18.13 -48.70
C SER A 88 -4.73 -16.61 -48.66
N VAL A 89 -5.82 -16.07 -49.22
CA VAL A 89 -6.18 -14.64 -49.11
C VAL A 89 -6.36 -14.22 -47.66
N LYS A 90 -7.07 -15.01 -46.85
CA LYS A 90 -7.28 -14.73 -45.42
C LYS A 90 -5.95 -14.68 -44.66
N SER A 91 -5.05 -15.61 -44.96
CA SER A 91 -3.71 -15.66 -44.37
C SER A 91 -2.85 -14.47 -44.78
N ALA A 92 -2.92 -14.06 -46.05
CA ALA A 92 -2.22 -12.87 -46.56
C ALA A 92 -2.75 -11.58 -45.93
N TYR A 93 -4.07 -11.46 -45.75
CA TYR A 93 -4.66 -10.34 -45.03
C TYR A 93 -4.22 -10.27 -43.56
N ALA A 94 -4.12 -11.42 -42.87
CA ALA A 94 -3.57 -11.45 -41.52
C ALA A 94 -2.10 -10.98 -41.48
N GLN A 95 -1.30 -11.31 -42.49
CA GLN A 95 0.09 -10.83 -42.61
C GLN A 95 0.13 -9.31 -42.81
N LEU A 96 -0.72 -8.79 -43.68
CA LEU A 96 -0.85 -7.35 -43.92
C LEU A 96 -1.16 -6.62 -42.62
N GLN A 97 -2.14 -7.09 -41.84
CA GLN A 97 -2.49 -6.50 -40.55
C GLN A 97 -1.34 -6.56 -39.54
N TYR A 98 -0.57 -7.65 -39.54
CA TYR A 98 0.58 -7.79 -38.65
C TYR A 98 1.72 -6.84 -39.03
N ALA A 99 1.99 -6.66 -40.32
CA ALA A 99 3.03 -5.76 -40.84
C ALA A 99 2.67 -4.26 -40.71
N GLN A 100 1.44 -3.92 -40.32
CA GLN A 100 1.07 -2.51 -40.08
C GLN A 100 1.55 -1.98 -38.73
N SER A 101 1.83 -2.84 -37.75
CA SER A 101 2.21 -2.41 -36.40
C SER A 101 3.09 -3.45 -35.70
N PRO A 102 4.41 -3.20 -35.59
CA PRO A 102 5.13 -2.03 -36.12
C PRO A 102 5.11 -2.00 -37.66
N TYR A 103 5.20 -0.80 -38.25
CA TYR A 103 5.14 -0.61 -39.69
C TYR A 103 6.32 -1.30 -40.40
N ASP A 104 6.01 -2.26 -41.26
CA ASP A 104 6.94 -3.03 -42.09
C ASP A 104 6.48 -2.96 -43.55
N SER A 105 7.13 -2.07 -44.32
CA SER A 105 6.80 -1.86 -45.74
C SER A 105 7.00 -3.11 -46.60
N ASN A 106 8.02 -3.92 -46.28
CA ASN A 106 8.34 -5.12 -47.04
C ASN A 106 7.31 -6.21 -46.77
N GLY A 107 6.90 -6.38 -45.50
CA GLY A 107 5.83 -7.27 -45.10
C GLY A 107 4.48 -6.90 -45.73
N ILE A 108 4.16 -5.60 -45.77
CA ILE A 108 2.96 -5.07 -46.44
C ILE A 108 2.98 -5.40 -47.93
N GLN A 109 4.07 -5.08 -48.62
CA GLN A 109 4.19 -5.33 -50.06
C GLN A 109 4.14 -6.83 -50.41
N SER A 110 4.80 -7.66 -49.61
CA SER A 110 4.78 -9.12 -49.77
C SER A 110 3.37 -9.69 -49.60
N ALA A 111 2.65 -9.25 -48.55
CA ALA A 111 1.27 -9.67 -48.30
C ALA A 111 0.32 -9.22 -49.42
N ASP A 112 0.47 -7.98 -49.91
CA ASP A 112 -0.31 -7.44 -51.02
C ASP A 112 -0.13 -8.23 -52.31
N GLN A 113 1.12 -8.57 -52.67
CA GLN A 113 1.42 -9.41 -53.83
C GLN A 113 0.71 -10.77 -53.77
N ILE A 114 0.68 -11.39 -52.58
CA ILE A 114 -0.01 -12.68 -52.37
C ILE A 114 -1.52 -12.50 -52.54
N VAL A 115 -2.12 -11.43 -51.99
CA VAL A 115 -3.55 -11.15 -52.18
C VAL A 115 -3.87 -11.00 -53.66
N VAL A 116 -3.08 -10.21 -54.40
CA VAL A 116 -3.28 -9.99 -55.84
C VAL A 116 -3.13 -11.29 -56.63
N SER A 117 -2.14 -12.13 -56.33
CA SER A 117 -1.96 -13.41 -57.02
C SER A 117 -3.11 -14.38 -56.75
N GLU A 118 -3.60 -14.46 -55.52
CA GLU A 118 -4.72 -15.33 -55.18
C GLU A 118 -6.06 -14.82 -55.74
N LEU A 119 -6.27 -13.50 -55.82
CA LEU A 119 -7.45 -12.94 -56.50
C LEU A 119 -7.44 -13.25 -58.00
N LYS A 120 -6.26 -13.21 -58.65
CA LYS A 120 -6.11 -13.69 -60.04
C LYS A 120 -6.42 -15.18 -60.14
N ASN A 121 -5.91 -16.00 -59.23
CA ASN A 121 -6.20 -17.44 -59.19
C ASN A 121 -7.71 -17.73 -59.02
N LEU A 122 -8.39 -17.02 -58.11
CA LEU A 122 -9.85 -17.10 -57.94
C LEU A 122 -10.62 -16.74 -59.21
N SER A 123 -10.13 -15.75 -59.97
CA SER A 123 -10.74 -15.38 -61.26
C SER A 123 -10.59 -16.49 -62.31
N GLU A 124 -9.46 -17.19 -62.31
CA GLU A 124 -9.22 -18.35 -63.18
C GLU A 124 -10.09 -19.55 -62.76
N LEU A 125 -10.18 -19.85 -61.46
CA LEU A 125 -11.06 -20.90 -60.95
C LEU A 125 -12.53 -20.65 -61.32
N LYS A 126 -13.00 -19.40 -61.28
CA LYS A 126 -14.32 -19.01 -61.75
C LYS A 126 -14.49 -19.28 -63.25
N ARG A 127 -13.50 -18.93 -64.07
CA ARG A 127 -13.50 -19.15 -65.53
C ARG A 127 -13.56 -20.64 -65.86
N CYS A 128 -12.75 -21.46 -65.18
CA CYS A 128 -12.73 -22.92 -65.35
C CYS A 128 -14.08 -23.55 -65.01
N TYR A 129 -14.73 -23.11 -63.92
CA TYR A 129 -16.07 -23.57 -63.55
C TYR A 129 -17.11 -23.26 -64.63
N LEU A 130 -17.14 -22.03 -65.16
CA LEU A 130 -18.08 -21.63 -66.20
C LEU A 130 -17.87 -22.40 -67.52
N LYS A 131 -16.62 -22.73 -67.85
CA LYS A 131 -16.27 -23.52 -69.04
C LYS A 131 -16.36 -25.04 -68.83
N LYS A 132 -16.68 -25.50 -67.61
CA LYS A 132 -16.62 -26.92 -67.20
C LYS A 132 -15.26 -27.56 -67.51
N GLN A 133 -14.19 -26.80 -67.32
CA GLN A 133 -12.82 -27.28 -67.50
C GLN A 133 -12.27 -27.67 -66.12
N PHE A 134 -12.31 -28.97 -65.82
CA PHE A 134 -11.81 -29.52 -64.57
C PHE A 134 -10.46 -30.22 -64.75
N ASP A 135 -9.75 -30.39 -63.65
CA ASP A 135 -8.47 -31.09 -63.65
C ASP A 135 -8.70 -32.59 -63.95
N PRO A 136 -7.97 -33.18 -64.92
CA PRO A 136 -8.03 -34.63 -65.18
C PRO A 136 -7.60 -35.51 -63.99
N SER A 137 -7.01 -34.95 -62.92
CA SER A 137 -6.64 -35.68 -61.69
C SER A 137 -7.25 -35.08 -60.41
N PRO A 138 -8.55 -35.34 -60.14
CA PRO A 138 -9.23 -34.77 -58.97
C PRO A 138 -8.58 -35.12 -57.62
N GLY A 139 -8.12 -36.37 -57.46
CA GLY A 139 -7.52 -36.85 -56.21
C GLY A 139 -6.22 -36.13 -55.83
N ARG A 140 -5.36 -35.85 -56.82
CA ARG A 140 -4.13 -35.08 -56.60
C ARG A 140 -4.45 -33.64 -56.22
N THR A 141 -5.40 -33.03 -56.92
CA THR A 141 -5.78 -31.64 -56.68
C THR A 141 -6.44 -31.44 -55.33
N LEU A 142 -7.29 -32.37 -54.89
CA LEU A 142 -7.91 -32.33 -53.57
C LEU A 142 -6.85 -32.36 -52.45
N CYS A 143 -5.85 -33.24 -52.56
CA CYS A 143 -4.75 -33.32 -51.61
C CYS A 143 -3.90 -32.03 -51.57
N LEU A 144 -3.54 -31.47 -52.73
CA LEU A 144 -2.76 -30.23 -52.80
C LEU A 144 -3.53 -29.03 -52.23
N ALA A 145 -4.83 -28.94 -52.52
CA ALA A 145 -5.69 -27.90 -51.99
C ALA A 145 -5.79 -27.99 -50.46
N GLU A 146 -5.95 -29.19 -49.90
CA GLU A 146 -5.99 -29.40 -48.46
C GLU A 146 -4.67 -29.01 -47.79
N ILE A 147 -3.53 -29.40 -48.35
CA ILE A 147 -2.20 -28.99 -47.85
C ILE A 147 -2.07 -27.46 -47.85
N GLN A 148 -2.50 -26.80 -48.92
CA GLN A 148 -2.44 -25.34 -49.04
C GLN A 148 -3.38 -24.64 -48.05
N GLU A 149 -4.59 -25.17 -47.82
CA GLU A 149 -5.50 -24.67 -46.80
C GLU A 149 -4.88 -24.79 -45.40
N GLN A 150 -4.34 -25.96 -45.06
CA GLN A 150 -3.68 -26.20 -43.77
C GLN A 150 -2.47 -25.27 -43.56
N LYS A 151 -1.65 -25.05 -44.60
CA LYS A 151 -0.52 -24.10 -44.56
C LYS A 151 -0.99 -22.67 -44.29
N SER A 152 -2.08 -22.26 -44.93
CA SER A 152 -2.66 -20.92 -44.76
C SER A 152 -3.21 -20.70 -43.35
N LEU A 153 -3.85 -21.73 -42.77
CA LEU A 153 -4.31 -21.74 -41.39
C LEU A 153 -3.14 -21.66 -40.41
N LEU A 154 -2.11 -22.49 -40.58
CA LEU A 154 -0.90 -22.47 -39.75
C LEU A 154 -0.26 -21.08 -39.71
N LYS A 155 -0.14 -20.44 -40.87
CA LYS A 155 0.42 -19.09 -40.96
C LYS A 155 -0.43 -18.05 -40.23
N THR A 156 -1.75 -18.20 -40.24
CA THR A 156 -2.67 -17.33 -39.47
C THR A 156 -2.48 -17.53 -37.96
N TYR A 157 -2.39 -18.78 -37.51
CA TYR A 157 -2.12 -19.08 -36.09
C TYR A 157 -0.75 -18.56 -35.64
N GLU A 158 0.26 -18.65 -36.50
CA GLU A 158 1.60 -18.13 -36.20
C GLU A 158 1.59 -16.61 -35.96
N ILE A 159 0.86 -15.87 -36.78
CA ILE A 159 0.69 -14.42 -36.66
C ILE A 159 -0.06 -14.07 -35.37
N MET A 160 -1.15 -14.78 -35.09
CA MET A 160 -1.92 -14.58 -33.87
C MET A 160 -1.08 -14.87 -32.62
N ARG A 161 -0.26 -15.93 -32.65
CA ARG A 161 0.70 -16.26 -31.59
C ARG A 161 1.69 -15.11 -31.37
N LYS A 162 2.33 -14.61 -32.42
CA LYS A 162 3.27 -13.47 -32.33
C LYS A 162 2.61 -12.23 -31.73
N LYS A 163 1.38 -11.91 -32.17
CA LYS A 163 0.60 -10.78 -31.64
C LYS A 163 0.31 -10.92 -30.13
N LEU A 164 -0.12 -12.09 -29.69
CA LEU A 164 -0.39 -12.36 -28.27
C LEU A 164 0.90 -12.32 -27.43
N GLU A 165 2.00 -12.84 -27.95
CA GLU A 165 3.30 -12.79 -27.28
C GLU A 165 3.77 -11.34 -27.05
N CYS A 166 3.62 -10.46 -28.06
CA CYS A 166 3.91 -9.04 -27.91
C CYS A 166 3.02 -8.37 -26.84
N GLN A 167 1.72 -8.68 -26.81
CA GLN A 167 0.81 -8.15 -25.79
C GLN A 167 1.18 -8.63 -24.39
N MET A 168 1.58 -9.89 -24.24
CA MET A 168 2.03 -10.45 -22.97
C MET A 168 3.26 -9.71 -22.46
N LYS A 169 4.29 -9.53 -23.30
CA LYS A 169 5.53 -8.79 -22.94
C LYS A 169 5.25 -7.34 -22.55
N LEU A 170 4.31 -6.67 -23.24
CA LEU A 170 3.88 -5.32 -22.89
C LEU A 170 3.21 -5.30 -21.50
N LYS A 171 2.33 -6.25 -21.21
CA LYS A 171 1.67 -6.35 -19.91
C LYS A 171 2.64 -6.71 -18.78
N ASP A 172 3.62 -7.56 -19.03
CA ASP A 172 4.68 -7.87 -18.06
C ASP A 172 5.53 -6.62 -17.73
N SER A 173 5.80 -5.79 -18.74
CA SER A 173 6.49 -4.50 -18.56
C SER A 173 5.65 -3.52 -17.74
N GLU A 174 4.33 -3.49 -17.96
CA GLU A 174 3.40 -2.67 -17.16
C GLU A 174 3.32 -3.15 -15.70
N ILE A 175 3.28 -4.47 -15.47
CA ILE A 175 3.27 -5.06 -14.12
C ILE A 175 4.55 -4.72 -13.36
N THR A 176 5.72 -4.85 -14.00
CA THR A 176 7.01 -4.53 -13.38
C THR A 176 7.10 -3.05 -13.00
N PHE A 177 6.69 -2.15 -13.90
CA PHE A 177 6.60 -0.72 -13.63
C PHE A 177 5.68 -0.40 -12.44
N LEU A 178 4.48 -0.99 -12.40
CA LEU A 178 3.53 -0.75 -11.32
C LEU A 178 4.03 -1.28 -9.96
N ARG A 179 4.76 -2.40 -9.95
CA ARG A 179 5.38 -2.94 -8.74
C ARG A 179 6.46 -2.00 -8.19
N GLU A 180 7.30 -1.45 -9.06
CA GLU A 180 8.31 -0.46 -8.66
C GLU A 180 7.66 0.80 -8.06
N LYS A 181 6.63 1.33 -8.72
CA LYS A 181 5.88 2.49 -8.22
C LYS A 181 5.23 2.21 -6.86
N LEU A 182 4.71 1.01 -6.64
CA LEU A 182 4.13 0.61 -5.36
C LEU A 182 5.18 0.56 -4.25
N GLU A 183 6.35 -0.01 -4.54
CA GLU A 183 7.46 -0.08 -3.59
C GLU A 183 7.96 1.32 -3.20
N ASP A 184 8.06 2.25 -4.15
CA ASP A 184 8.46 3.63 -3.86
C ASP A 184 7.42 4.39 -3.04
N CYS A 185 6.13 4.24 -3.35
CA CYS A 185 5.05 4.76 -2.50
C CYS A 185 5.11 4.17 -1.08
N HIS A 186 5.39 2.88 -0.95
CA HIS A 186 5.52 2.22 0.35
C HIS A 186 6.71 2.76 1.16
N LYS A 187 7.87 2.97 0.52
CA LYS A 187 9.03 3.63 1.14
C LYS A 187 8.70 5.05 1.61
N GLN A 188 7.99 5.83 0.78
CA GLN A 188 7.55 7.18 1.13
C GLN A 188 6.60 7.17 2.32
N ASN A 189 5.59 6.29 2.32
CA ASN A 189 4.67 6.12 3.44
C ASN A 189 5.40 5.74 4.72
N LYS A 190 6.33 4.78 4.68
CA LYS A 190 7.15 4.38 5.84
C LYS A 190 8.01 5.54 6.36
N SER A 191 8.55 6.38 5.48
CA SER A 191 9.28 7.59 5.86
C SER A 191 8.37 8.62 6.52
N LEU A 192 7.18 8.87 5.95
CA LEU A 192 6.18 9.76 6.52
C LEU A 192 5.68 9.27 7.88
N GLU A 193 5.42 7.97 8.03
CA GLU A 193 5.00 7.38 9.30
C GLU A 193 6.05 7.58 10.39
N LYS A 194 7.34 7.36 10.08
CA LYS A 194 8.45 7.67 11.01
C LYS A 194 8.50 9.16 11.40
N ARG A 195 8.16 10.06 10.48
CA ARG A 195 8.13 11.52 10.75
C ARG A 195 6.90 11.94 11.56
N LEU A 196 5.76 11.33 11.30
CA LEU A 196 4.47 11.66 11.92
C LEU A 196 4.28 11.01 13.29
N ASN A 197 4.93 9.87 13.53
CA ASN A 197 4.84 9.13 14.80
C ASN A 197 6.16 9.16 15.59
N PRO A 198 6.58 10.31 16.16
CA PRO A 198 7.62 10.29 17.19
C PRO A 198 7.16 9.51 18.44
N SER A 199 5.85 9.30 18.60
CA SER A 199 5.23 8.45 19.63
C SER A 199 5.27 6.94 19.35
N ALA A 200 5.64 6.48 18.15
CA ALA A 200 5.78 5.04 17.85
C ALA A 200 6.87 4.37 18.71
N HIS A 201 7.77 5.15 19.31
CA HIS A 201 8.74 4.69 20.31
C HIS A 201 8.11 4.22 21.64
N LEU A 202 6.83 4.53 21.87
CA LEU A 202 6.09 4.13 23.07
C LEU A 202 5.16 2.93 22.83
N SER A 203 5.12 2.35 21.62
CA SER A 203 4.35 1.12 21.32
C SER A 203 4.80 -0.06 22.18
N VAL A 204 6.07 -0.08 22.60
CA VAL A 204 6.62 -1.01 23.58
C VAL A 204 5.86 -0.97 24.93
N LEU A 205 5.17 0.13 25.25
CA LEU A 205 4.39 0.30 26.47
C LEU A 205 2.91 -0.05 26.31
N ASP A 206 2.45 -0.52 25.14
CA ASP A 206 1.02 -0.76 24.89
C ASP A 206 0.47 -2.00 25.63
N ASN A 207 1.32 -2.98 25.94
CA ASN A 207 0.97 -4.18 26.70
C ASN A 207 1.62 -4.24 28.08
N LEU A 208 1.86 -3.08 28.71
CA LEU A 208 2.51 -3.04 30.01
C LEU A 208 1.54 -3.47 31.12
N HIS A 209 1.94 -4.47 31.91
CA HIS A 209 1.28 -4.81 33.17
C HIS A 209 2.17 -4.42 34.35
N LEU A 210 1.59 -4.08 35.49
CA LEU A 210 2.32 -3.60 36.66
C LEU A 210 3.39 -4.60 37.15
N SER A 211 3.14 -5.91 37.02
CA SER A 211 4.11 -6.96 37.35
C SER A 211 5.24 -7.15 36.34
N GLY A 212 5.09 -6.62 35.12
CA GLY A 212 6.07 -6.71 34.03
C GLY A 212 6.94 -5.47 33.86
N ILE A 213 6.79 -4.47 34.73
CA ILE A 213 7.62 -3.25 34.69
C ILE A 213 9.06 -3.64 34.99
N SER A 214 9.96 -3.21 34.12
CA SER A 214 11.39 -3.47 34.23
C SER A 214 12.19 -2.17 34.03
N PRO A 215 13.47 -2.14 34.44
CA PRO A 215 14.33 -0.98 34.21
C PRO A 215 14.44 -0.55 32.74
N SER A 216 14.31 -1.47 31.78
CA SER A 216 14.35 -1.14 30.36
C SER A 216 13.17 -0.26 29.94
N HIS A 217 11.98 -0.47 30.49
CA HIS A 217 10.82 0.38 30.26
C HIS A 217 11.04 1.81 30.75
N PHE A 218 11.65 1.96 31.93
CA PHE A 218 12.04 3.28 32.45
C PHE A 218 13.06 3.97 31.55
N ILE A 219 14.08 3.25 31.07
CA ILE A 219 15.07 3.80 30.13
C ILE A 219 14.40 4.27 28.84
N THR A 220 13.48 3.51 28.28
CA THR A 220 12.72 3.91 27.08
C THR A 220 11.93 5.19 27.31
N VAL A 221 11.23 5.30 28.43
CA VAL A 221 10.49 6.51 28.82
C VAL A 221 11.44 7.70 29.04
N LEU A 222 12.58 7.48 29.69
CA LEU A 222 13.59 8.50 29.92
C LEU A 222 14.18 9.02 28.61
N GLN A 223 14.55 8.13 27.68
CA GLN A 223 15.07 8.50 26.37
C GLN A 223 14.05 9.33 25.58
N HIS A 224 12.78 8.93 25.61
CA HIS A 224 11.71 9.71 24.99
C HIS A 224 11.57 11.09 25.64
N THR A 225 11.63 11.15 26.97
CA THR A 225 11.53 12.42 27.72
C THR A 225 12.68 13.37 27.39
N VAL A 226 13.92 12.86 27.32
CA VAL A 226 15.10 13.65 26.91
C VAL A 226 14.94 14.18 25.49
N LYS A 227 14.46 13.36 24.54
CA LYS A 227 14.17 13.80 23.16
C LYS A 227 13.13 14.92 23.13
N SER A 228 12.05 14.80 23.90
CA SER A 228 11.01 15.82 23.99
C SER A 228 11.55 17.14 24.56
N ILE A 229 12.29 17.08 25.66
CA ILE A 229 12.91 18.26 26.29
C ILE A 229 13.83 18.97 25.30
N ARG A 230 14.71 18.24 24.61
CA ARG A 230 15.60 18.80 23.57
C ARG A 230 14.83 19.47 22.44
N SER A 231 13.75 18.85 21.99
CA SER A 231 12.90 19.42 20.95
C SER A 231 12.23 20.71 21.41
N PHE A 232 11.70 20.74 22.63
CA PHE A 232 11.08 21.92 23.21
C PHE A 232 12.10 23.05 23.45
N VAL A 233 13.28 22.73 23.98
CA VAL A 233 14.37 23.71 24.17
C VAL A 233 14.75 24.37 22.84
N ARG A 234 14.88 23.58 21.77
CA ARG A 234 15.14 24.12 20.43
C ARG A 234 14.02 25.06 19.95
N LEU A 235 12.76 24.70 20.16
CA LEU A 235 11.64 25.61 19.87
C LEU A 235 11.72 26.88 20.72
N MET A 236 12.08 26.76 21.99
CA MET A 236 12.22 27.90 22.89
C MET A 236 13.32 28.85 22.44
N ILE A 237 14.50 28.34 22.12
CA ILE A 237 15.63 29.13 21.62
C ILE A 237 15.24 29.83 20.31
N ASN A 238 14.60 29.11 19.36
CA ASN A 238 14.19 29.72 18.09
C ASN A 238 13.22 30.89 18.27
N GLU A 239 12.25 30.79 19.20
CA GLU A 239 11.34 31.91 19.48
C GLU A 239 12.04 33.06 20.20
N MET A 240 13.00 32.77 21.09
CA MET A 240 13.85 33.78 21.73
C MET A 240 14.65 34.57 20.68
N GLU A 241 15.31 33.87 19.75
CA GLU A 241 16.05 34.48 18.64
C GLU A 241 15.13 35.34 17.76
N SER A 242 13.94 34.81 17.41
CA SER A 242 12.95 35.54 16.59
C SER A 242 12.40 36.78 17.30
N SER A 243 12.39 36.79 18.63
CA SER A 243 11.94 37.91 19.46
C SER A 243 13.08 38.87 19.83
N GLY A 244 14.28 38.69 19.26
CA GLY A 244 15.43 39.56 19.48
C GLY A 244 16.14 39.37 20.83
N TRP A 245 15.97 38.22 21.49
CA TRP A 245 16.67 37.94 22.76
C TRP A 245 18.12 37.55 22.52
N ASP A 246 19.03 38.04 23.37
CA ASP A 246 20.41 37.53 23.41
C ASP A 246 20.46 36.18 24.14
N ILE A 247 20.63 35.12 23.35
CA ILE A 247 20.72 33.74 23.84
C ILE A 247 21.92 33.55 24.78
N ASN A 248 23.00 34.31 24.60
CA ASN A 248 24.19 34.22 25.45
C ASN A 248 23.91 34.82 26.83
N ALA A 249 23.33 36.01 26.87
CA ALA A 249 22.90 36.65 28.10
C ALA A 249 21.85 35.80 28.84
N ALA A 250 20.89 35.22 28.11
CA ALA A 250 19.89 34.33 28.69
C ALA A 250 20.49 33.03 29.27
N ALA A 251 21.45 32.41 28.56
CA ALA A 251 22.15 31.23 29.07
C ALA A 251 22.98 31.55 30.33
N ALA A 252 23.66 32.70 30.35
CA ALA A 252 24.39 33.18 31.52
C ALA A 252 23.45 33.51 32.69
N ALA A 253 22.27 34.06 32.44
CA ALA A 253 21.26 34.29 33.48
C ALA A 253 20.73 32.98 34.09
N ILE A 254 20.59 31.93 33.29
CA ILE A 254 20.17 30.60 33.77
C ILE A 254 21.26 29.95 34.62
N GLN A 255 22.51 30.02 34.15
CA GLN A 255 23.65 29.38 34.78
C GLN A 255 24.87 30.32 34.78
N PRO A 256 24.98 31.22 35.79
CA PRO A 256 25.95 32.32 35.81
C PRO A 256 27.43 31.88 35.88
N SER A 257 27.69 30.65 36.33
CA SER A 257 29.04 30.15 36.63
C SER A 257 29.60 29.17 35.60
N VAL A 258 28.95 29.00 34.44
CA VAL A 258 29.37 28.01 33.43
C VAL A 258 29.93 28.67 32.18
N VAL A 259 31.17 28.32 31.85
CA VAL A 259 31.83 28.70 30.60
C VAL A 259 31.59 27.61 29.55
N PHE A 260 30.91 27.94 28.46
CA PHE A 260 30.65 27.01 27.37
C PHE A 260 31.81 27.01 26.37
N LEU A 261 32.50 25.88 26.23
CA LEU A 261 33.62 25.73 25.30
C LEU A 261 33.21 25.87 23.83
N LYS A 262 31.96 25.51 23.50
CA LYS A 262 31.37 25.67 22.16
C LYS A 262 30.09 26.48 22.24
N ALA A 263 29.88 27.36 21.26
CA ALA A 263 28.67 28.16 21.14
C ALA A 263 27.39 27.30 21.10
N THR A 264 27.46 26.14 20.45
CA THR A 264 26.36 25.18 20.32
C THR A 264 25.99 24.48 21.62
N HIS A 265 26.85 24.49 22.64
CA HIS A 265 26.58 23.84 23.94
C HIS A 265 25.71 24.68 24.87
N ARG A 266 25.39 25.92 24.51
CA ARG A 266 24.53 26.80 25.32
C ARG A 266 23.12 26.24 25.48
N CYS A 267 22.64 25.42 24.52
CA CYS A 267 21.37 24.70 24.66
C CYS A 267 21.31 23.85 25.93
N LEU A 268 22.46 23.38 26.46
CA LEU A 268 22.51 22.60 27.69
C LEU A 268 22.09 23.41 28.92
N ALA A 269 22.31 24.73 28.93
CA ALA A 269 21.79 25.61 30.00
C ALA A 269 20.27 25.58 30.02
N PHE A 270 19.65 25.72 28.84
CA PHE A 270 18.20 25.67 28.68
C PHE A 270 17.64 24.26 28.96
N GLU A 271 18.31 23.20 28.50
CA GLU A 271 17.94 21.81 28.84
C GLU A 271 17.97 21.59 30.36
N SER A 272 19.01 22.09 31.05
CA SER A 272 19.12 22.03 32.52
C SER A 272 18.01 22.80 33.21
N PHE A 273 17.71 24.02 32.77
CA PHE A 273 16.60 24.84 33.28
C PHE A 273 15.26 24.12 33.14
N VAL A 274 14.96 23.62 31.93
CA VAL A 274 13.71 22.89 31.69
C VAL A 274 13.64 21.65 32.56
N CYS A 275 14.72 20.86 32.66
CA CYS A 275 14.75 19.70 33.56
C CYS A 275 14.47 20.10 35.01
N ARG A 276 15.13 21.15 35.51
CA ARG A 276 14.96 21.62 36.89
C ARG A 276 13.52 22.01 37.19
N GLU A 277 12.90 22.83 36.33
CA GLU A 277 11.52 23.28 36.56
C GLU A 277 10.51 22.13 36.40
N MET A 278 10.69 21.28 35.38
CA MET A 278 9.76 20.19 35.08
C MET A 278 9.80 19.09 36.15
N PHE A 279 10.98 18.75 36.66
CA PHE A 279 11.18 17.73 37.70
C PHE A 279 11.29 18.31 39.12
N ASP A 280 11.08 19.61 39.29
CA ASP A 280 10.97 20.20 40.62
C ASP A 280 9.89 19.45 41.44
N SER A 281 10.23 19.10 42.68
CA SER A 281 9.41 18.30 43.60
C SER A 281 9.17 16.83 43.18
N PHE A 282 10.00 16.26 42.30
CA PHE A 282 9.92 14.83 41.91
C PHE A 282 10.06 13.84 43.09
N HIS A 283 10.67 14.28 44.19
CA HIS A 283 10.84 13.47 45.40
C HIS A 283 9.54 13.27 46.19
N PHE A 284 8.51 14.08 45.94
CA PHE A 284 7.19 13.98 46.57
C PHE A 284 6.17 13.30 45.64
N PRO A 285 5.23 12.49 46.19
CA PRO A 285 4.07 12.01 45.44
C PRO A 285 3.30 13.18 44.81
N ASN A 286 2.84 13.04 43.56
CA ASN A 286 2.14 14.09 42.81
C ASN A 286 2.87 15.45 42.71
N PHE A 287 4.20 15.50 42.83
CA PHE A 287 4.97 16.75 42.71
C PHE A 287 4.54 17.87 43.68
N SER A 288 4.05 17.50 44.87
CA SER A 288 3.61 18.45 45.91
C SER A 288 2.44 19.36 45.50
N LEU A 289 1.56 18.89 44.61
CA LEU A 289 0.37 19.66 44.22
C LEU A 289 -0.64 19.74 45.37
N PRO A 290 -1.15 20.95 45.73
CA PRO A 290 -2.15 21.10 46.78
C PRO A 290 -3.46 20.37 46.46
N ASN A 291 -4.09 19.81 47.50
CA ASN A 291 -5.47 19.27 47.51
C ASN A 291 -5.71 18.05 46.59
N GLU A 292 -4.81 17.08 46.58
CA GLU A 292 -5.07 15.75 46.00
C GLU A 292 -5.23 14.72 47.13
N SER A 293 -6.40 14.11 47.24
CA SER A 293 -6.65 12.98 48.14
C SER A 293 -5.88 11.77 47.61
N LEU A 294 -4.69 11.54 48.17
CA LEU A 294 -3.88 10.39 47.83
C LEU A 294 -4.47 9.12 48.48
N PRO A 295 -4.55 8.00 47.75
CA PRO A 295 -4.88 6.72 48.35
C PRO A 295 -3.80 6.31 49.36
N GLU A 296 -4.05 5.27 50.15
CA GLU A 296 -3.05 4.72 51.06
C GLU A 296 -1.72 4.40 50.35
N GLN A 297 -0.61 4.51 51.07
CA GLN A 297 0.75 4.37 50.52
C GLN A 297 0.99 3.02 49.83
N ASN A 298 0.34 1.96 50.31
CA ASN A 298 0.36 0.61 49.73
C ASN A 298 -0.25 0.55 48.31
N GLN A 299 -1.10 1.49 47.93
CA GLN A 299 -1.82 1.53 46.66
C GLN A 299 -1.24 2.54 45.66
N TRP A 300 -0.28 3.37 46.07
CA TRP A 300 0.32 4.41 45.21
C TRP A 300 0.82 3.86 43.88
N GLN A 301 1.53 2.72 43.89
CA GLN A 301 2.08 2.13 42.67
C GLN A 301 1.00 1.80 41.63
N ARG A 302 -0.11 1.16 42.06
CA ARG A 302 -1.24 0.86 41.18
C ARG A 302 -1.91 2.13 40.68
N PHE A 303 -2.16 3.08 41.58
CA PHE A 303 -2.79 4.35 41.26
C PHE A 303 -2.01 5.15 40.20
N PHE A 304 -0.69 5.28 40.38
CA PHE A 304 0.17 5.97 39.41
C PHE A 304 0.30 5.22 38.09
N PHE A 305 0.34 3.89 38.13
CA PHE A 305 0.40 3.06 36.93
C PHE A 305 -0.87 3.17 36.08
N GLU A 306 -2.04 3.00 36.67
CA GLU A 306 -3.33 3.16 35.98
C GLU A 306 -3.44 4.55 35.35
N ARG A 307 -3.00 5.56 36.08
CA ARG A 307 -2.96 6.94 35.58
C ARG A 307 -2.01 7.11 34.42
N PHE A 308 -0.83 6.52 34.47
CA PHE A 308 0.14 6.49 33.37
C PHE A 308 -0.47 5.84 32.13
N ILE A 309 -1.06 4.65 32.25
CA ILE A 309 -1.68 3.91 31.14
C ILE A 309 -2.83 4.71 30.53
N LYS A 310 -3.67 5.33 31.36
CA LYS A 310 -4.77 6.18 30.88
C LYS A 310 -4.30 7.36 30.05
N LEU A 311 -3.21 7.99 30.47
CA LEU A 311 -2.72 9.21 29.84
C LEU A 311 -1.77 8.93 28.66
N LYS A 312 -1.06 7.79 28.63
CA LYS A 312 -0.05 7.50 27.58
C LYS A 312 -0.65 7.48 26.16
N SER A 313 -1.89 7.01 26.06
CA SER A 313 -2.60 6.82 24.79
C SER A 313 -3.57 7.97 24.48
N THR A 314 -3.75 8.92 25.41
CA THR A 314 -4.65 10.06 25.21
C THR A 314 -3.87 11.25 24.66
N ARG A 315 -4.42 11.93 23.65
CA ARG A 315 -3.85 13.19 23.17
C ARG A 315 -3.95 14.25 24.28
N VAL A 316 -2.79 14.73 24.74
CA VAL A 316 -2.67 15.68 25.87
C VAL A 316 -3.59 16.89 25.73
N LYS A 317 -3.68 17.45 24.52
CA LYS A 317 -4.55 18.60 24.23
C LYS A 317 -6.03 18.28 24.47
N GLU A 318 -6.50 17.15 23.95
CA GLU A 318 -7.88 16.70 24.08
C GLU A 318 -8.20 16.38 25.56
N TYR A 319 -7.27 15.75 26.28
CA TYR A 319 -7.42 15.48 27.71
C TYR A 319 -7.55 16.76 28.54
N LEU A 320 -6.69 17.75 28.29
CA LEU A 320 -6.72 19.03 29.01
C LEU A 320 -7.97 19.85 28.69
N ALA A 321 -8.49 19.77 27.45
CA ALA A 321 -9.76 20.39 27.09
C ALA A 321 -10.94 19.74 27.81
N GLN A 322 -10.97 18.40 27.90
CA GLN A 322 -12.04 17.67 28.59
C GLN A 322 -11.96 17.80 30.12
N LYS A 323 -10.75 17.79 30.69
CA LYS A 323 -10.51 17.75 32.14
C LYS A 323 -9.49 18.81 32.60
N PRO A 324 -9.79 20.11 32.44
CA PRO A 324 -8.84 21.19 32.73
C PRO A 324 -8.49 21.31 34.21
N LYS A 325 -9.42 20.98 35.10
CA LYS A 325 -9.22 21.00 36.57
C LYS A 325 -8.67 19.69 37.15
N SER A 326 -8.34 18.71 36.29
CA SER A 326 -7.70 17.46 36.73
C SER A 326 -6.36 17.75 37.42
N THR A 327 -5.86 16.81 38.21
CA THR A 327 -4.56 16.97 38.88
C THR A 327 -3.42 17.02 37.87
N PHE A 328 -3.58 16.40 36.70
CA PHE A 328 -2.70 16.57 35.55
C PHE A 328 -2.80 17.99 34.96
N GLY A 329 -4.01 18.54 34.79
CA GLY A 329 -4.18 19.95 34.39
C GLY A 329 -3.56 20.94 35.38
N LYS A 330 -3.76 20.73 36.69
CA LYS A 330 -3.12 21.53 37.76
C LYS A 330 -1.60 21.46 37.68
N PHE A 331 -1.05 20.25 37.47
CA PHE A 331 0.37 20.06 37.22
C PHE A 331 0.85 20.89 36.03
N CYS A 332 0.14 20.79 34.89
CA CYS A 332 0.53 21.50 33.68
C CYS A 332 0.53 23.01 33.86
N ARG A 333 -0.50 23.52 34.54
CA ARG A 333 -0.59 24.94 34.90
C ARG A 333 0.59 25.36 35.78
N ALA A 334 0.86 24.63 36.87
CA ALA A 334 1.92 24.97 37.80
C ALA A 334 3.30 25.00 37.12
N LYS A 335 3.58 24.01 36.27
CA LYS A 335 4.83 23.94 35.52
C LYS A 335 4.95 25.01 34.44
N TYR A 336 3.87 25.33 33.72
CA TYR A 336 3.88 26.46 32.77
C TYR A 336 4.26 27.76 33.43
N LEU A 337 3.61 28.07 34.56
CA LEU A 337 3.81 29.35 35.24
C LEU A 337 5.23 29.51 35.79
N LYS A 338 5.89 28.40 36.15
CA LYS A 338 7.30 28.35 36.56
C LYS A 338 8.26 28.43 35.37
N LEU A 339 7.99 27.65 34.32
CA LEU A 339 8.88 27.52 33.17
C LEU A 339 8.88 28.77 32.28
N VAL A 340 7.72 29.36 32.02
CA VAL A 340 7.57 30.47 31.08
C VAL A 340 7.40 31.78 31.83
N HIS A 341 8.49 32.51 32.06
CA HIS A 341 8.46 33.82 32.71
C HIS A 341 7.55 34.82 31.97
N PRO A 342 6.81 35.72 32.67
CA PRO A 342 5.97 36.73 32.01
C PRO A 342 6.66 37.54 30.91
N LYS A 343 7.94 37.91 31.11
CA LYS A 343 8.74 38.59 30.08
C LYS A 343 8.92 37.75 28.80
N MET A 344 9.17 36.45 28.94
CA MET A 344 9.25 35.55 27.78
C MET A 344 7.91 35.48 27.06
N GLU A 345 6.81 35.39 27.80
CA GLU A 345 5.47 35.34 27.23
C GLU A 345 5.10 36.62 26.47
N SER A 346 5.41 37.79 27.05
CA SER A 346 5.19 39.07 26.37
C SER A 346 6.04 39.22 25.13
N SER A 347 7.28 38.71 25.12
CA SER A 347 8.13 38.75 23.92
C SER A 347 7.65 37.79 22.83
N PHE A 348 7.27 36.56 23.18
CA PHE A 348 6.86 35.55 22.18
C PHE A 348 5.47 35.82 21.61
N PHE A 349 4.55 36.40 22.40
CA PHE A 349 3.14 36.53 22.03
C PHE A 349 2.63 37.97 22.01
N GLY A 350 3.45 38.95 22.38
CA GLY A 350 3.07 40.36 22.46
C GLY A 350 2.10 40.71 23.60
N ASN A 351 1.67 39.73 24.42
CA ASN A 351 0.73 39.92 25.52
C ASN A 351 0.79 38.78 26.55
N LEU A 352 0.11 38.95 27.69
CA LEU A 352 -0.01 37.96 28.77
C LEU A 352 -1.37 37.23 28.80
N SER A 353 -2.08 37.19 27.66
CA SER A 353 -3.41 36.59 27.58
C SER A 353 -3.39 35.10 27.92
N GLN A 354 -2.33 34.39 27.54
CA GLN A 354 -2.21 32.95 27.80
C GLN A 354 -2.05 32.66 29.29
N ARG A 355 -1.21 33.43 29.99
CA ARG A 355 -1.05 33.38 31.43
C ARG A 355 -2.35 33.66 32.16
N SER A 356 -3.14 34.62 31.70
CA SER A 356 -4.47 34.90 32.26
C SER A 356 -5.41 33.70 32.10
N ILE A 357 -5.47 33.12 30.90
CA ILE A 357 -6.26 31.91 30.61
C ILE A 357 -5.81 30.73 31.49
N VAL A 358 -4.50 30.46 31.54
CA VAL A 358 -3.91 29.40 32.37
C VAL A 358 -4.18 29.65 33.86
N ASN A 359 -4.12 30.90 34.32
CA ASN A 359 -4.45 31.26 35.69
C ASN A 359 -5.94 31.06 36.04
N SER A 360 -6.84 31.25 35.09
CA SER A 360 -8.26 30.93 35.24
C SER A 360 -8.53 29.41 35.30
N GLY A 361 -7.50 28.57 35.12
CA GLY A 361 -7.63 27.12 35.10
C GLY A 361 -8.21 26.58 33.79
N LYS A 362 -8.14 27.37 32.71
CA LYS A 362 -8.50 26.97 31.35
C LYS A 362 -7.23 26.76 30.52
N PHE A 363 -7.35 26.01 29.43
CA PHE A 363 -6.29 25.86 28.45
C PHE A 363 -6.73 26.50 27.13
N PRO A 364 -5.85 27.24 26.43
CA PRO A 364 -6.21 27.90 25.17
C PRO A 364 -6.50 26.86 24.08
N ASP A 365 -7.71 26.89 23.50
CA ASP A 365 -8.21 25.83 22.61
C ASP A 365 -7.91 26.04 21.09
N THR A 366 -7.57 27.24 20.63
CA THR A 366 -7.49 27.57 19.18
C THR A 366 -6.41 28.64 18.86
N PRO A 367 -5.98 28.80 17.59
CA PRO A 367 -4.60 29.13 17.23
C PRO A 367 -4.31 30.63 17.31
N SER A 368 -3.40 31.03 18.19
CA SER A 368 -2.75 32.34 18.12
C SER A 368 -1.42 32.19 17.38
N SER A 369 -1.40 32.34 16.05
CA SER A 369 -0.21 32.20 15.18
C SER A 369 0.38 30.77 15.07
N PRO A 370 0.87 30.35 13.87
CA PRO A 370 1.53 29.04 13.66
C PRO A 370 2.74 28.79 14.59
N HIS A 371 3.33 29.84 15.15
CA HIS A 371 4.43 29.79 16.11
C HIS A 371 3.97 29.27 17.48
N SER A 372 2.77 29.68 17.97
CA SER A 372 2.24 29.15 19.24
C SER A 372 1.79 27.70 19.16
N GLN A 373 1.42 27.18 17.98
CA GLN A 373 1.03 25.78 17.82
C GLN A 373 2.21 24.82 18.03
N LYS A 374 3.39 25.15 17.49
CA LYS A 374 4.62 24.34 17.66
C LYS A 374 5.09 24.36 19.11
N TRP A 375 5.10 25.53 19.74
CA TRP A 375 5.45 25.69 21.15
C TRP A 375 4.49 24.96 22.09
N ARG A 376 3.17 25.04 21.87
CA ARG A 376 2.17 24.34 22.69
C ARG A 376 2.19 22.83 22.50
N SER A 377 2.47 22.35 21.29
CA SER A 377 2.67 20.91 21.02
C SER A 377 3.92 20.38 21.71
N GLY A 378 5.05 21.10 21.63
CA GLY A 378 6.29 20.77 22.33
C GLY A 378 6.16 20.86 23.86
N PHE A 379 5.47 21.89 24.35
CA PHE A 379 5.19 22.10 25.77
C PHE A 379 4.24 21.01 26.30
N GLY A 380 3.13 20.70 25.62
CA GLY A 380 2.25 19.59 25.97
C GLY A 380 2.96 18.24 26.02
N SER A 381 3.87 17.96 25.07
CA SER A 381 4.71 16.75 25.08
C SER A 381 5.81 16.76 26.14
N CYS A 382 6.23 17.92 26.68
CA CYS A 382 7.21 18.00 27.77
C CYS A 382 6.57 17.93 29.16
N ILE A 383 5.38 18.51 29.33
CA ILE A 383 4.65 18.52 30.60
C ILE A 383 3.87 17.25 30.84
N ALA A 384 3.48 16.54 29.79
CA ALA A 384 2.77 15.31 30.00
C ALA A 384 3.57 14.30 30.83
N TRP A 385 4.89 14.47 31.00
CA TRP A 385 5.75 13.37 31.43
C TRP A 385 6.27 13.39 32.86
N PRO A 386 6.54 14.51 33.55
CA PRO A 386 6.90 14.40 34.95
C PRO A 386 5.75 13.74 35.73
N PHE A 387 4.49 14.08 35.43
CA PHE A 387 3.32 13.39 36.00
C PHE A 387 3.30 11.86 35.77
N HIS A 388 3.97 11.37 34.72
CA HIS A 388 4.01 9.97 34.32
C HIS A 388 5.17 9.15 34.93
N SER A 389 6.08 9.78 35.68
CA SER A 389 7.33 9.14 36.15
C SER A 389 7.29 8.59 37.58
N THR A 390 6.12 8.54 38.23
CA THR A 390 5.95 7.96 39.58
C THR A 390 5.79 6.45 39.56
N LEU A 391 6.87 5.73 39.27
CA LEU A 391 7.01 4.30 39.59
C LEU A 391 8.32 4.10 40.36
N ARG A 392 8.23 4.06 41.70
CA ARG A 392 9.37 3.80 42.58
C ARG A 392 9.47 2.28 42.84
N PRO A 393 10.60 1.60 42.55
CA PRO A 393 10.83 0.23 42.99
C PRO A 393 11.16 0.20 44.50
N LYS A 394 10.66 -0.81 45.22
CA LYS A 394 10.99 -1.05 46.64
C LYS A 394 12.48 -1.41 46.75
N SER A 395 13.16 -0.83 47.73
CA SER A 395 14.44 -1.36 48.23
C SER A 395 14.16 -2.64 49.03
N SER A 396 14.44 -3.80 48.47
CA SER A 396 14.52 -5.04 49.24
C SER A 396 15.93 -5.17 49.84
N LYS A 397 15.99 -5.42 51.15
CA LYS A 397 17.19 -5.90 51.84
C LYS A 397 17.43 -7.34 51.39
N SER A 398 18.58 -7.65 50.78
CA SER A 398 19.15 -9.00 50.77
C SER A 398 20.66 -8.94 50.46
N THR A 399 21.38 -9.84 51.10
CA THR A 399 22.79 -9.86 51.44
C THR A 399 23.61 -10.58 50.36
N ARG A 400 24.57 -9.91 49.71
CA ARG A 400 25.96 -10.36 49.43
C ARG A 400 26.67 -9.38 48.48
N ALA A 401 27.98 -9.33 48.63
CA ALA A 401 28.88 -8.25 48.23
C ALA A 401 28.98 -7.97 46.72
N ALA A 402 28.88 -6.69 46.37
CA ALA A 402 29.53 -6.03 45.24
C ALA A 402 29.67 -4.53 45.59
N PRO A 403 30.78 -3.85 45.21
CA PRO A 403 31.14 -2.55 45.78
C PRO A 403 30.10 -1.47 45.43
N SER A 404 29.64 -0.77 46.45
CA SER A 404 28.40 -0.02 46.44
C SER A 404 28.47 1.32 45.67
N LEU A 405 27.53 1.54 44.76
CA LEU A 405 27.09 2.87 44.29
C LEU A 405 26.60 3.81 45.42
N LYS A 406 26.55 3.32 46.67
CA LYS A 406 26.28 4.15 47.86
C LYS A 406 27.44 5.07 48.22
N SER A 407 28.70 4.74 47.87
CA SER A 407 29.85 5.61 48.16
C SER A 407 29.86 6.84 47.25
N THR A 408 29.45 6.69 45.99
CA THR A 408 29.39 7.79 45.02
C THR A 408 28.27 8.80 45.32
N TRP A 409 27.13 8.33 45.84
CA TRP A 409 26.02 9.22 46.24
C TRP A 409 26.23 9.88 47.61
N LYS A 410 26.97 9.25 48.54
CA LYS A 410 27.31 9.86 49.83
C LYS A 410 28.38 10.96 49.67
N ALA A 411 29.28 10.83 48.68
CA ALA A 411 30.27 11.85 48.34
C ALA A 411 29.66 13.14 47.75
N LEU A 412 28.50 13.04 47.08
CA LEU A 412 27.76 14.20 46.55
C LEU A 412 26.87 14.90 47.59
N SER A 413 26.66 14.29 48.77
CA SER A 413 25.77 14.80 49.81
C SER A 413 26.51 15.42 51.02
N MET A 414 27.85 15.30 51.09
CA MET A 414 28.63 15.69 52.27
C MET A 414 29.58 16.88 52.09
N ASN A 415 29.40 17.72 51.06
CA ASN A 415 30.15 18.97 50.97
C ASN A 415 29.24 20.20 51.19
N HIS A 416 29.52 20.86 52.31
CA HIS A 416 28.95 22.08 52.93
C HIS A 416 27.75 21.84 53.86
N LEU A 417 27.77 22.23 55.14
CA LEU A 417 28.42 23.40 55.78
C LEU A 417 28.87 23.08 57.24
N PRO A 418 29.73 23.94 57.83
CA PRO A 418 29.51 24.45 59.18
C PRO A 418 29.15 25.95 59.17
N PRO A 419 28.61 26.48 60.29
CA PRO A 419 27.52 27.45 60.26
C PRO A 419 27.95 28.88 60.65
N GLN A 420 27.32 29.91 60.08
CA GLN A 420 27.22 31.24 60.71
C GLN A 420 25.91 31.98 60.35
N THR A 421 25.10 32.18 61.39
CA THR A 421 24.39 33.41 61.82
C THR A 421 23.92 34.48 60.81
N ALA A 422 22.62 34.76 60.93
CA ALA A 422 21.95 36.08 61.05
C ALA A 422 21.95 37.08 59.86
N HIS A 423 20.71 37.43 59.48
CA HIS A 423 20.23 38.69 58.89
C HIS A 423 20.94 39.31 57.68
N ARG A 424 20.28 39.24 56.52
CA ARG A 424 19.74 40.40 55.76
C ARG A 424 18.98 39.93 54.52
N LYS A 425 17.77 40.45 54.30
CA LYS A 425 17.14 40.48 52.97
C LYS A 425 17.96 41.41 52.07
N PRO A 426 18.07 41.10 50.78
CA PRO A 426 17.67 42.13 49.81
C PRO A 426 16.85 41.58 48.65
N THR A 427 15.80 42.34 48.35
CA THR A 427 15.10 42.44 47.07
C THR A 427 16.10 42.73 45.94
N HIS A 428 16.02 41.99 44.83
CA HIS A 428 16.73 42.35 43.60
C HIS A 428 15.74 42.66 42.48
N GLU A 429 15.67 43.95 42.19
CA GLU A 429 15.08 44.57 41.01
C GLU A 429 15.85 44.18 39.76
N TRP A 430 15.13 43.86 38.69
CA TRP A 430 15.68 43.71 37.34
C TRP A 430 15.75 45.09 36.68
N HIS A 431 16.82 45.83 36.94
CA HIS A 431 17.17 46.98 36.11
C HIS A 431 18.19 46.58 35.04
N SER A 432 17.87 47.00 33.81
CA SER A 432 18.72 47.12 32.63
C SER A 432 19.44 45.86 32.13
N LEU A 433 18.91 45.31 31.03
CA LEU A 433 19.58 45.00 29.77
C LEU A 433 18.56 44.37 28.80
#